data_AF-H9WMR4-F1
#
_entry.id   AF-H9WMR4-F1
#
_cell.length_a   1.000
_cell.length_b   1.000
_cell.length_c   1.000
_cell.angle_alpha   90.00
_cell.angle_beta   90.00
_cell.angle_gamma   90.00
#
_symmetry.space_group_name_H-M   'P 1'
#
loop_
_entity.id
_entity.type
_entity.pdbx_description
1 polymer ?
#
loop_
_entity_poly.entity_id
_entity_poly.type
_entity_poly.pdbx_seq_one_letter_code
_entity_poly.pdbx_strand_id
1 'polypeptide(L)'
;VHLTDEECARLGQSGAAVAFCPTSNLFLGSGLLDLPRLEAHGVNVGLGTDVGGGTSFSLLQTLNEAYKVMQLQGHKLHPFKSLYLATLGGARALRLDNRIGNFALGNEADFVVLDYKATPLIGHRIETAGNLEEKLFVLMMLGDDRCVKE
;
A
#
# COMPACT_ATOMS: atom_id res chain seq x y z
N VAL A 1 5.03 -14.08 -4.81
CA VAL A 1 4.09 -14.04 -5.95
C VAL A 1 3.54 -15.44 -6.24
N HIS A 2 4.39 -16.42 -6.56
CA HIS A 2 3.97 -17.80 -6.81
C HIS A 2 3.96 -18.61 -5.51
N LEU A 3 2.83 -18.62 -4.81
CA LEU A 3 2.61 -19.47 -3.65
C LEU A 3 1.47 -20.44 -3.96
N THR A 4 1.59 -21.66 -3.49
CA THR A 4 0.50 -22.63 -3.40
C THR A 4 -0.40 -22.31 -2.21
N ASP A 5 -1.60 -22.88 -2.17
CA ASP A 5 -2.52 -22.68 -1.06
C ASP A 5 -1.98 -23.28 0.25
N GLU A 6 -1.21 -24.37 0.16
CA GLU A 6 -0.53 -24.98 1.30
C GLU A 6 0.54 -24.06 1.88
N GLU A 7 1.35 -23.41 1.02
CA GLU A 7 2.34 -22.42 1.46
C GLU A 7 1.65 -21.18 2.05
N CYS A 8 0.55 -20.71 1.47
CA CYS A 8 -0.23 -19.61 2.03
C CYS A 8 -0.78 -19.98 3.43
N ALA A 9 -1.32 -21.19 3.58
CA ALA A 9 -1.82 -21.69 4.87
C ALA A 9 -0.69 -21.78 5.91
N ARG A 10 0.49 -22.25 5.50
CA ARG A 10 1.65 -22.34 6.38
C ARG A 10 2.14 -20.97 6.85
N LEU A 11 2.15 -19.97 5.95
CA LEU A 11 2.48 -18.58 6.31
C LEU A 11 1.48 -18.03 7.33
N GLY A 12 0.18 -18.22 7.09
CA GLY A 12 -0.88 -17.78 8.01
C GLY A 12 -0.76 -18.43 9.40
N GLN A 13 -0.61 -19.76 9.45
CA GLN A 13 -0.47 -20.52 10.70
C GLN A 13 0.76 -20.11 11.53
N SER A 14 1.87 -19.77 10.86
CA SER A 14 3.10 -19.36 11.53
C SER A 14 3.11 -17.89 11.98
N GLY A 15 2.12 -17.09 11.56
CA GLY A 15 2.12 -15.65 11.80
C GLY A 15 3.24 -14.93 11.04
N ALA A 16 3.69 -15.49 9.92
CA ALA A 16 4.61 -14.84 9.00
C ALA A 16 3.90 -13.69 8.26
N ALA A 17 4.70 -12.77 7.73
CA ALA A 17 4.21 -11.65 6.94
C ALA A 17 4.81 -11.67 5.53
N VAL A 18 4.07 -11.08 4.58
CA VAL A 18 4.49 -10.90 3.19
C VAL A 18 4.65 -9.42 2.90
N ALA A 19 5.78 -9.04 2.29
CA ALA A 19 5.95 -7.73 1.68
C ALA A 19 5.40 -7.76 0.25
N PHE A 20 4.36 -6.97 -0.01
CA PHE A 20 3.80 -6.78 -1.35
C PHE A 20 4.56 -5.68 -2.08
N CYS A 21 5.39 -6.08 -3.05
CA CYS A 21 6.25 -5.20 -3.84
C CYS A 21 5.77 -5.10 -5.30
N PRO A 22 4.67 -4.38 -5.59
CA PRO A 22 4.06 -4.37 -6.92
C PRO A 22 4.95 -3.76 -8.00
N THR A 23 5.71 -2.72 -7.67
CA THR A 23 6.64 -2.03 -8.59
C THR A 23 7.70 -2.98 -9.14
N SER A 24 8.43 -3.68 -8.27
CA SER A 24 9.47 -4.63 -8.69
C SER A 24 8.90 -5.88 -9.37
N ASN A 25 7.77 -6.40 -8.88
CA ASN A 25 7.10 -7.54 -9.50
C ASN A 25 6.72 -7.27 -10.96
N LEU A 26 6.21 -6.07 -11.25
CA LEU A 26 5.89 -5.65 -12.63
C LEU A 26 7.16 -5.42 -13.44
N PHE A 27 8.14 -4.69 -12.88
CA PHE A 27 9.37 -4.32 -13.59
C PHE A 27 10.21 -5.54 -13.99
N LEU A 28 10.30 -6.55 -13.11
CA LEU A 28 11.07 -7.77 -13.34
C LEU A 28 10.26 -8.88 -14.00
N GLY A 29 8.97 -8.67 -14.28
CA GLY A 29 8.09 -9.69 -14.85
C GLY A 29 7.86 -10.89 -13.93
N SER A 30 7.94 -10.69 -12.61
CA SER A 30 7.74 -11.76 -11.61
C SER A 30 6.29 -12.20 -11.45
N GLY A 31 5.33 -11.43 -11.99
CA GLY A 31 3.91 -11.75 -11.97
C GLY A 31 3.10 -10.88 -11.00
N LEU A 32 1.85 -11.30 -10.73
CA LEU A 32 0.88 -10.54 -9.97
C LEU A 32 0.64 -11.23 -8.62
N LEU A 33 0.90 -10.54 -7.50
CA LEU A 33 0.61 -11.08 -6.17
C LEU A 33 -0.91 -11.15 -5.97
N ASP A 34 -1.41 -12.33 -5.61
CA ASP A 34 -2.80 -12.54 -5.23
C ASP A 34 -3.00 -12.16 -3.75
N LEU A 35 -3.30 -10.87 -3.53
CA LEU A 35 -3.56 -10.33 -2.19
C LEU A 35 -4.79 -10.95 -1.53
N PRO A 36 -5.97 -11.08 -2.19
CA PRO A 36 -7.15 -11.68 -1.57
C PRO A 36 -6.92 -13.09 -1.06
N ARG A 37 -6.17 -13.91 -1.80
CA ARG A 37 -5.86 -15.29 -1.37
C ARG A 37 -4.97 -15.33 -0.14
N LEU A 38 -3.96 -14.46 -0.07
CA LEU A 38 -3.12 -14.35 1.14
C LEU A 38 -3.94 -13.91 2.35
N GLU A 39 -4.80 -12.92 2.18
CA GLU A 39 -5.66 -12.42 3.26
C GLU A 39 -6.69 -13.46 3.70
N ALA A 40 -7.25 -14.26 2.79
CA ALA A 40 -8.14 -15.37 3.10
C ALA A 40 -7.46 -16.45 3.95
N HIS A 41 -6.14 -16.60 3.84
CA HIS A 41 -5.33 -17.50 4.67
C HIS A 41 -4.81 -16.85 5.96
N GLY A 42 -5.23 -15.61 6.26
CA GLY A 42 -4.82 -14.89 7.46
C GLY A 42 -3.38 -14.40 7.43
N VAL A 43 -2.76 -14.31 6.24
CA VAL A 43 -1.39 -13.82 6.09
C VAL A 43 -1.36 -12.31 6.30
N ASN A 44 -0.44 -11.83 7.15
CA ASN A 44 -0.20 -10.40 7.30
C ASN A 44 0.51 -9.86 6.06
N VAL A 45 0.00 -8.78 5.47
CA VAL A 45 0.60 -8.16 4.28
C VAL A 45 0.89 -6.68 4.53
N GLY A 46 2.14 -6.29 4.26
CA GLY A 46 2.59 -4.90 4.23
C GLY A 46 3.05 -4.50 2.83
N LEU A 47 3.07 -3.21 2.52
CA LEU A 47 3.55 -2.70 1.22
C LEU A 47 5.07 -2.49 1.25
N GLY A 48 5.77 -2.84 0.17
CA GLY A 48 7.20 -2.62 0.01
C GLY A 48 7.54 -1.96 -1.33
N THR A 49 8.47 -1.01 -1.34
CA THR A 49 8.96 -0.36 -2.57
C THR A 49 9.93 -1.26 -3.33
N ASP A 50 10.71 -2.06 -2.59
CA ASP A 50 11.76 -2.95 -3.10
C ASP A 50 12.78 -2.24 -4.00
N VAL A 51 13.20 -1.03 -3.60
CA VAL A 51 14.13 -0.21 -4.40
C VAL A 51 15.40 -0.99 -4.76
N GLY A 52 15.74 -0.97 -6.05
CA GLY A 52 16.71 -1.85 -6.67
C GLY A 52 16.03 -2.71 -7.74
N GLY A 53 14.95 -3.40 -7.36
CA GLY A 53 14.00 -4.01 -8.30
C GLY A 53 12.84 -3.06 -8.65
N GLY A 54 12.40 -2.27 -7.67
CA GLY A 54 11.47 -1.16 -7.82
C GLY A 54 12.22 0.15 -8.11
N THR A 55 11.51 1.10 -8.72
CA THR A 55 12.10 2.31 -9.30
C THR A 55 11.82 3.60 -8.52
N SER A 56 11.17 3.50 -7.36
CA SER A 56 10.78 4.66 -6.55
C SER A 56 10.74 4.34 -5.06
N PHE A 57 11.07 5.34 -4.23
CA PHE A 57 10.89 5.30 -2.78
C PHE A 57 9.45 5.64 -2.34
N SER A 58 8.62 6.15 -3.26
CA SER A 58 7.31 6.67 -2.92
C SER A 58 6.29 5.57 -2.63
N LEU A 59 5.72 5.56 -1.42
CA LEU A 59 4.60 4.66 -1.10
C LEU A 59 3.33 5.02 -1.89
N LEU A 60 3.12 6.27 -2.28
CA LEU A 60 1.99 6.65 -3.13
C LEU A 60 2.10 6.00 -4.52
N GLN A 61 3.29 6.05 -5.14
CA GLN A 61 3.52 5.35 -6.41
C GLN A 61 3.48 3.82 -6.23
N THR A 62 3.95 3.30 -5.11
CA THR A 62 3.85 1.86 -4.82
C THR A 62 2.38 1.42 -4.69
N LEU A 63 1.53 2.23 -4.07
CA LEU A 63 0.08 1.97 -4.00
C LEU A 63 -0.60 2.09 -5.38
N ASN A 64 -0.14 3.02 -6.23
CA ASN A 64 -0.61 3.12 -7.62
C ASN A 64 -0.37 1.79 -8.36
N GLU A 65 0.83 1.22 -8.24
CA GLU A 65 1.15 -0.07 -8.86
C GLU A 65 0.38 -1.22 -8.19
N ALA A 66 0.20 -1.21 -6.87
CA ALA A 66 -0.64 -2.19 -6.17
C ALA A 66 -2.07 -2.21 -6.72
N TYR A 67 -2.65 -1.02 -6.94
CA TYR A 67 -3.99 -0.87 -7.52
C TYR A 67 -4.05 -1.49 -8.92
N LYS A 68 -3.06 -1.23 -9.78
CA LYS A 68 -3.00 -1.81 -11.14
C LYS A 68 -2.82 -3.32 -11.11
N VAL A 69 -1.95 -3.85 -10.25
CA VAL A 69 -1.76 -5.30 -10.06
C VAL A 69 -3.08 -5.97 -9.64
N MET A 70 -3.85 -5.35 -8.76
CA MET A 70 -5.17 -5.84 -8.35
C MET A 70 -6.19 -5.79 -9.49
N GLN A 71 -6.24 -4.68 -10.24
CA GLN A 71 -7.15 -4.52 -11.38
C GLN A 71 -6.88 -5.54 -12.50
N LEU A 72 -5.62 -5.86 -12.79
CA LEU A 72 -5.25 -6.89 -13.77
C LEU A 72 -5.75 -8.29 -13.39
N GLN A 73 -6.04 -8.51 -12.11
CA GLN A 73 -6.59 -9.75 -11.58
C GLN A 73 -8.12 -9.68 -11.40
N GLY A 74 -8.78 -8.60 -11.83
CA GLY A 74 -10.22 -8.39 -11.66
C GLY A 74 -10.64 -7.99 -10.25
N HIS A 75 -9.69 -7.59 -9.40
CA HIS A 75 -9.94 -7.15 -8.04
C HIS A 75 -9.87 -5.63 -7.90
N LYS A 76 -10.77 -5.06 -7.08
CA LYS A 76 -10.72 -3.64 -6.73
C LYS A 76 -9.95 -3.46 -5.43
N LEU A 77 -8.92 -2.63 -5.43
CA LEU A 77 -8.24 -2.19 -4.22
C LEU A 77 -8.83 -0.86 -3.74
N HIS A 78 -9.59 -0.92 -2.64
CA HIS A 78 -10.28 0.24 -2.08
C HIS A 78 -9.28 1.27 -1.50
N PRO A 79 -9.48 2.60 -1.67
CA PRO A 79 -8.54 3.62 -1.16
C PRO A 79 -8.20 3.51 0.34
N PHE A 80 -9.21 3.25 1.20
CA PHE A 80 -8.95 3.00 2.63
C PHE A 80 -8.12 1.74 2.88
N LYS A 81 -8.30 0.68 2.07
CA LYS A 81 -7.48 -0.53 2.17
C LYS A 81 -6.05 -0.24 1.74
N SER A 82 -5.85 0.54 0.68
CA SER A 82 -4.53 1.03 0.26
C SER A 82 -3.84 1.81 1.37
N LEU A 83 -4.53 2.76 2.00
CA LEU A 83 -4.00 3.52 3.14
C LEU A 83 -3.63 2.59 4.30
N TYR A 84 -4.49 1.61 4.62
CA TYR A 84 -4.19 0.60 5.64
C TYR A 84 -2.89 -0.16 5.32
N LEU A 85 -2.74 -0.68 4.10
CA LEU A 85 -1.53 -1.42 3.70
C LEU A 85 -0.25 -0.58 3.82
N ALA A 86 -0.34 0.72 3.52
CA ALA A 86 0.78 1.66 3.63
C ALA A 86 1.05 2.17 5.06
N THR A 87 0.16 1.92 6.02
CA THR A 87 0.28 2.42 7.40
C THR A 87 0.15 1.27 8.40
N LEU A 88 -1.01 1.12 9.06
CA LEU A 88 -1.23 0.14 10.13
C LEU A 88 -1.02 -1.31 9.68
N GLY A 89 -1.35 -1.65 8.43
CA GLY A 89 -1.09 -2.97 7.84
C GLY A 89 0.40 -3.28 7.75
N GLY A 90 1.21 -2.31 7.31
CA GLY A 90 2.67 -2.41 7.33
C GLY A 90 3.23 -2.53 8.75
N ALA A 91 2.75 -1.70 9.68
CA ALA A 91 3.15 -1.78 11.09
C ALA A 91 2.85 -3.17 11.70
N ARG A 92 1.68 -3.75 11.41
CA ARG A 92 1.32 -5.12 11.83
C ARG A 92 2.21 -6.18 11.21
N ALA A 93 2.49 -6.08 9.92
CA ALA A 93 3.41 -7.01 9.24
C ALA A 93 4.81 -7.00 9.88
N LEU A 94 5.24 -5.85 10.40
CA LEU A 94 6.52 -5.66 11.08
C LEU A 94 6.45 -5.86 12.61
N ARG A 95 5.27 -6.13 13.18
CA ARG A 95 5.01 -6.28 14.63
C ARG A 95 5.35 -5.01 15.42
N LEU A 96 5.02 -3.85 14.85
CA LEU A 96 5.22 -2.51 15.42
C LEU A 96 3.90 -1.76 15.62
N ASP A 97 2.75 -2.41 15.48
CA ASP A 97 1.42 -1.79 15.57
C ASP A 97 1.02 -1.33 16.98
N ASN A 98 1.81 -1.70 18.00
CA ASN A 98 1.75 -1.15 19.35
C ASN A 98 2.59 0.12 19.54
N ARG A 99 3.26 0.61 18.49
CA ARG A 99 4.13 1.80 18.52
C ARG A 99 3.81 2.80 17.42
N ILE A 100 3.52 2.34 16.20
CA ILE A 100 3.36 3.22 15.02
C ILE A 100 2.18 2.81 14.13
N GLY A 101 1.90 3.62 13.11
CA GLY A 101 0.93 3.32 12.05
C GLY A 101 -0.48 3.86 12.29
N ASN A 102 -0.73 4.52 13.42
CA ASN A 102 -1.95 5.27 13.70
C ASN A 102 -1.74 6.30 14.85
N PHE A 103 -2.76 7.15 15.08
CA PHE A 103 -2.74 8.22 16.09
C PHE A 103 -3.31 7.84 17.48
N ALA A 104 -3.33 6.56 17.85
CA ALA A 104 -3.75 6.15 19.18
C ALA A 104 -2.81 6.72 20.27
N LEU A 105 -3.36 7.00 21.45
CA LEU A 105 -2.56 7.43 22.60
C LEU A 105 -1.51 6.38 22.96
N GLY A 106 -0.27 6.83 23.18
CA GLY A 106 0.87 5.97 23.49
C GLY A 106 1.73 5.57 22.29
N ASN A 107 1.24 5.77 21.06
CA ASN A 107 2.06 5.60 19.85
C ASN A 107 3.08 6.72 19.69
N GLU A 108 4.16 6.41 18.98
CA GLU A 108 5.15 7.36 18.49
C GLU A 108 4.52 8.29 17.46
N ALA A 109 4.95 9.55 17.47
CA ALA A 109 4.40 10.61 16.65
C ALA A 109 5.03 10.63 15.24
N ASP A 110 4.95 9.50 14.55
CA ASP A 110 5.41 9.35 13.17
C ASP A 110 4.25 9.66 12.22
N PHE A 111 4.34 10.79 11.53
CA PHE A 111 3.32 11.23 10.59
C PHE A 111 3.90 12.03 9.44
N VAL A 112 3.12 12.12 8.38
CA VAL A 112 3.43 12.96 7.22
C VAL A 112 2.25 13.87 6.92
N VAL A 113 2.55 15.07 6.45
CA VAL A 113 1.53 16.01 5.97
C VAL A 113 1.53 15.96 4.44
N LEU A 114 0.37 15.62 3.87
CA LEU A 114 0.21 15.52 2.41
C LEU A 114 -0.34 16.81 1.80
N ASP A 115 0.33 17.32 0.77
CA ASP A 115 -0.10 18.50 0.02
C ASP A 115 -1.04 18.13 -1.14
N TYR A 116 -2.30 18.55 -1.03
CA TYR A 116 -3.31 18.40 -2.07
C TYR A 116 -3.09 19.28 -3.31
N LYS A 117 -2.07 20.14 -3.31
CA LYS A 117 -1.71 21.03 -4.42
C LYS A 117 -0.29 20.79 -4.93
N ALA A 118 0.31 19.64 -4.58
CA ALA A 118 1.66 19.27 -4.96
C ALA A 118 1.93 19.34 -6.48
N THR A 119 0.90 19.15 -7.31
CA THR A 119 0.96 19.43 -8.74
C THR A 119 -0.34 20.09 -9.22
N PRO A 120 -0.33 20.82 -10.36
CA PRO A 120 -1.56 21.39 -10.93
C PRO A 120 -2.65 20.36 -11.19
N LEU A 121 -2.27 19.15 -11.64
CA LEU A 121 -3.23 18.07 -11.92
C LEU A 121 -3.88 17.53 -10.64
N ILE A 122 -3.09 17.31 -9.58
CA ILE A 122 -3.63 16.88 -8.27
C ILE A 122 -4.57 17.96 -7.73
N GLY A 123 -4.13 19.23 -7.74
CA GLY A 123 -4.94 20.36 -7.28
C GLY A 123 -6.30 20.41 -7.97
N HIS A 124 -6.31 20.32 -9.30
CA HIS A 124 -7.56 20.32 -10.06
C HIS A 124 -8.45 19.10 -9.78
N ARG A 125 -7.86 17.90 -9.63
CA ARG A 125 -8.63 16.69 -9.31
C ARG A 125 -9.24 16.75 -7.92
N ILE A 126 -8.52 17.30 -6.94
CA ILE A 126 -9.00 17.47 -5.56
C ILE A 126 -10.21 18.42 -5.49
N GLU A 127 -10.28 19.46 -6.33
CA GLU A 127 -11.45 20.38 -6.39
C GLU A 127 -12.76 19.64 -6.68
N THR A 128 -12.68 18.53 -7.42
CA THR A 128 -13.84 17.70 -7.77
C THR A 128 -14.07 16.52 -6.81
N ALA A 129 -13.19 16.32 -5.82
CA ALA A 129 -13.28 15.21 -4.88
C ALA A 129 -14.15 15.58 -3.67
N GLY A 130 -15.35 15.02 -3.60
CA GLY A 130 -16.39 15.37 -2.63
C GLY A 130 -16.21 14.76 -1.24
N ASN A 131 -15.38 13.73 -1.11
CA ASN A 131 -15.18 12.99 0.13
C ASN A 131 -13.73 12.53 0.32
N LEU A 132 -13.42 11.96 1.49
CA LEU A 132 -12.07 11.50 1.83
C LEU A 132 -11.60 10.34 0.94
N GLU A 133 -12.48 9.42 0.59
CA GLU A 133 -12.15 8.28 -0.26
C GLU A 133 -11.65 8.73 -1.63
N GLU A 134 -12.37 9.67 -2.26
CA GLU A 134 -11.99 10.26 -3.54
C GLU A 134 -10.67 11.02 -3.45
N LYS A 135 -10.44 11.77 -2.36
CA LYS A 135 -9.18 12.49 -2.14
C LYS A 135 -8.00 11.51 -1.98
N LEU A 136 -8.19 10.44 -1.21
CA LEU A 136 -7.19 9.38 -1.06
C LEU A 136 -6.92 8.68 -2.39
N PHE A 137 -7.95 8.42 -3.19
CA PHE A 137 -7.77 7.85 -4.52
C PHE A 137 -6.97 8.78 -5.44
N VAL A 138 -7.25 10.08 -5.43
CA VAL A 138 -6.48 11.07 -6.19
C VAL A 138 -5.00 11.05 -5.78
N LEU A 139 -4.70 11.11 -4.48
CA LEU A 139 -3.33 11.05 -3.98
C LEU A 139 -2.63 9.74 -4.32
N MET A 140 -3.30 8.61 -4.15
CA MET A 140 -2.75 7.29 -4.48
C MET A 140 -2.46 7.16 -5.98
N MET A 141 -3.30 7.73 -6.84
CA MET A 141 -3.19 7.53 -8.28
C MET A 141 -2.24 8.52 -8.97
N LEU A 142 -2.11 9.72 -8.42
CA LEU A 142 -1.38 10.83 -9.06
C LEU A 142 -0.21 11.35 -8.23
N GLY A 143 -0.11 10.94 -6.97
CA GLY A 143 0.88 11.43 -6.03
C GLY A 143 2.20 10.66 -6.09
N ASP A 144 3.24 11.35 -5.61
CA ASP A 144 4.57 10.85 -5.37
C ASP A 144 5.19 11.65 -4.21
N ASP A 145 6.51 11.60 -4.05
CA ASP A 145 7.21 12.24 -2.92
C ASP A 145 7.02 13.77 -2.88
N ARG A 146 6.66 14.42 -3.98
CA ARG A 146 6.31 15.85 -3.99
C ARG A 146 5.05 16.16 -3.19
N CYS A 147 4.24 15.15 -2.91
CA CYS A 147 3.06 15.29 -2.07
C CYS A 147 3.40 15.34 -0.58
N VAL A 148 4.62 14.98 -0.17
CA VAL A 148 5.02 15.04 1.24
C VAL A 148 5.55 16.44 1.54
N LYS A 149 4.90 17.15 2.46
CA LYS A 149 5.26 18.51 2.86
C LYS A 149 6.11 18.56 4.13
N GLU A 150 5.72 17.78 5.13
CA GLU A 150 6.38 17.57 6.42
C GLU A 150 6.36 16.07 6.75
#